data_AF-A0A2V8IL48-F1
#
_entry.id   AF-A0A2V8IL48-F1
#
_cell.length_a   1.000
_cell.length_b   1.000
_cell.length_c   1.000
_cell.angle_alpha   90.00
_cell.angle_beta   90.00
_cell.angle_gamma   90.00
#
_symmetry.space_group_name_H-M   'P 1'
#
loop_
_entity.id
_entity.type
_entity.pdbx_description
1 polymer ?
#
loop_
_entity_poly.entity_id
_entity_poly.type
_entity_poly.pdbx_seq_one_letter_code
_entity_poly.pdbx_strand_id
1 'polypeptide(L)'
;MTPGHTKGCTTWTMQVDEGGRKLNAVIIGSPNVNRGTILVGNKNYPQIADDYVKTFKVLKSLPVDFFLGAHGNYFGLKAKYEKMKAGGPNPFIDPAGYKAYVEEREATFLKEWDRQKKNPGSPAP
;
A
#
# COMPACT_ATOMS: atom_id res chain seq x y z
N MET A 1 3.10 -10.94 5.34
CA MET A 1 2.52 -10.85 3.97
C MET A 1 1.35 -9.89 3.98
N THR A 2 1.08 -9.25 2.85
CA THR A 2 -0.01 -8.28 2.63
C THR A 2 -0.80 -8.67 1.37
N PRO A 3 -1.63 -9.74 1.44
CA PRO A 3 -2.35 -10.30 0.30
C PRO A 3 -3.53 -9.43 -0.18
N GLY A 4 -4.18 -9.83 -1.28
CA GLY A 4 -5.33 -9.14 -1.88
C GLY A 4 -5.04 -8.76 -3.33
N HIS A 5 -4.07 -7.86 -3.56
CA HIS A 5 -3.62 -7.51 -4.92
C HIS A 5 -3.13 -8.75 -5.69
N THR A 6 -2.37 -9.60 -5.00
CA THR A 6 -2.13 -10.99 -5.36
C THR A 6 -2.21 -11.85 -4.10
N LYS A 7 -2.41 -13.16 -4.23
CA LYS A 7 -2.40 -14.12 -3.10
C LYS A 7 -1.09 -14.06 -2.30
N GLY A 8 0.03 -13.83 -3.00
CA GLY A 8 1.38 -13.80 -2.43
C GLY A 8 1.95 -12.41 -2.17
N CYS A 9 1.15 -11.34 -2.30
CA CYS A 9 1.67 -9.98 -2.21
C CYS A 9 2.37 -9.76 -0.85
N THR A 10 3.56 -9.18 -0.91
CA THR A 10 4.45 -9.03 0.24
C THR A 10 4.92 -7.60 0.35
N THR A 11 4.69 -7.01 1.52
CA THR A 11 5.35 -5.79 1.96
C THR A 11 6.63 -6.19 2.67
N TRP A 12 7.74 -5.61 2.25
CA TRP A 12 9.06 -5.86 2.83
C TRP A 12 9.40 -4.76 3.83
N THR A 13 9.97 -5.16 4.97
CA THR A 13 10.42 -4.24 6.01
C THR A 13 11.86 -4.52 6.37
N MET A 14 12.65 -3.48 6.60
CA MET A 14 14.04 -3.60 7.05
C MET A 14 14.45 -2.39 7.87
N GLN A 15 15.48 -2.55 8.69
CA GLN A 15 16.14 -1.42 9.31
C GLN A 15 17.24 -0.89 8.39
N VAL A 16 17.31 0.42 8.26
CA VAL A 16 18.36 1.13 7.50
C VAL A 16 19.06 2.14 8.39
N ASP A 17 20.35 2.38 8.15
CA ASP A 17 21.11 3.44 8.81
C ASP A 17 21.00 4.74 8.03
N GLU A 18 20.60 5.82 8.69
CA GLU A 18 20.52 7.16 8.14
C GLU A 18 21.08 8.14 9.19
N GLY A 19 22.21 8.78 8.90
CA GLY A 19 22.82 9.77 9.80
C GLY A 19 23.10 9.24 11.21
N GLY A 20 23.48 7.95 11.33
CA GLY A 20 23.73 7.30 12.62
C GLY A 20 22.48 6.85 13.38
N ARG A 21 21.28 6.97 12.78
CA ARG A 21 20.01 6.49 13.33
C ARG A 21 19.55 5.25 12.58
N LYS A 22 19.03 4.25 13.32
CA LYS A 22 18.29 3.12 12.75
C LYS A 22 16.86 3.55 12.47
N LEU A 23 16.45 3.48 11.21
CA LEU A 23 15.11 3.83 10.74
C LEU A 23 14.40 2.62 10.12
N ASN A 24 13.08 2.57 10.22
CA ASN A 24 12.24 1.51 9.67
C ASN A 24 11.84 1.83 8.24
N ALA A 25 12.35 1.07 7.27
CA ALA A 25 11.93 1.16 5.88
C ALA A 25 10.81 0.17 5.59
N VAL A 26 9.75 0.66 4.95
CA VAL A 26 8.62 -0.16 4.49
C VAL A 26 8.48 0.00 2.98
N ILE A 27 8.62 -1.12 2.26
CA ILE A 27 8.42 -1.22 0.82
C ILE A 27 7.09 -1.91 0.59
N ILE A 28 6.03 -1.12 0.41
CA ILE A 28 4.68 -1.64 0.17
C ILE A 28 4.65 -2.40 -1.17
N GLY A 29 4.22 -3.67 -1.14
CA GLY A 29 3.98 -4.47 -2.34
C GLY A 29 2.89 -3.84 -3.22
N SER A 30 1.62 -3.99 -2.83
CA SER A 30 0.50 -3.26 -3.41
C SER A 30 -0.77 -3.51 -2.61
N PRO A 31 -1.46 -2.47 -2.11
CA PRO A 31 -2.80 -2.58 -1.56
C PRO A 31 -3.88 -2.15 -2.57
N ASN A 32 -3.54 -2.04 -3.86
CA ASN A 32 -4.41 -1.45 -4.87
C ASN A 32 -5.34 -2.50 -5.49
N VAL A 33 -6.63 -2.17 -5.58
CA VAL A 33 -7.61 -2.94 -6.36
C VAL A 33 -7.45 -2.57 -7.83
N ASN A 34 -7.08 -3.54 -8.66
CA ASN A 34 -6.96 -3.32 -10.11
C ASN A 34 -8.33 -3.30 -10.78
N ARG A 35 -8.46 -2.57 -11.89
CA ARG A 35 -9.58 -2.70 -12.82
C ARG A 35 -9.79 -4.18 -13.19
N GLY A 36 -11.04 -4.63 -13.25
CA GLY A 36 -11.38 -6.02 -13.51
C GLY A 36 -11.44 -6.91 -12.26
N THR A 37 -10.93 -6.44 -11.11
CA THR A 37 -10.93 -7.25 -9.87
C THR A 37 -12.35 -7.47 -9.37
N ILE A 38 -12.70 -8.73 -9.12
CA ILE A 38 -13.92 -9.10 -8.42
C ILE A 38 -13.55 -9.31 -6.95
N LEU A 39 -14.10 -8.49 -6.06
CA LEU A 39 -13.94 -8.55 -4.61
C LEU A 39 -15.04 -9.39 -3.94
N VAL A 40 -16.25 -9.42 -4.51
CA VAL A 40 -17.38 -10.18 -3.97
C VAL A 40 -17.85 -11.20 -5.00
N GLY A 41 -17.92 -12.48 -4.62
CA GLY A 41 -18.31 -13.56 -5.54
C GLY A 41 -17.20 -14.04 -6.48
N ASN A 42 -15.94 -13.73 -6.17
CA ASN A 42 -14.79 -14.21 -6.94
C ASN A 42 -14.57 -15.71 -6.75
N LYS A 43 -14.87 -16.52 -7.77
CA LYS A 43 -14.73 -17.99 -7.70
C LYS A 43 -13.27 -18.46 -7.63
N ASN A 44 -12.33 -17.69 -8.17
CA ASN A 44 -10.90 -18.06 -8.24
C ASN A 44 -10.12 -17.62 -7.00
N TYR A 45 -10.65 -16.63 -6.29
CA TYR A 45 -10.07 -16.10 -5.06
C TYR A 45 -11.17 -15.67 -4.08
N PRO A 46 -11.91 -16.63 -3.48
CA PRO A 46 -13.08 -16.32 -2.65
C PRO A 46 -12.81 -15.41 -1.45
N GLN A 47 -11.60 -15.48 -0.88
CA GLN A 47 -11.17 -14.73 0.30
C GLN A 47 -10.48 -13.39 0.00
N ILE A 48 -10.49 -12.93 -1.26
CA ILE A 48 -9.74 -11.74 -1.71
C ILE A 48 -10.05 -10.48 -0.87
N ALA A 49 -11.31 -10.23 -0.52
CA ALA A 49 -11.70 -9.05 0.24
C ALA A 49 -11.19 -9.12 1.69
N ASP A 50 -11.27 -10.28 2.34
CA ASP A 50 -10.74 -10.48 3.69
C ASP A 50 -9.22 -10.32 3.72
N ASP A 51 -8.54 -10.76 2.66
CA ASP A 51 -7.11 -10.56 2.49
C ASP A 51 -6.74 -9.07 2.34
N TYR A 52 -7.53 -8.26 1.63
CA TYR A 52 -7.36 -6.80 1.62
C TYR A 52 -7.58 -6.19 3.01
N VAL A 53 -8.63 -6.60 3.74
CA VAL A 53 -8.89 -6.13 5.12
C VAL A 53 -7.70 -6.43 6.03
N LYS A 54 -7.16 -7.65 5.96
CA LYS A 54 -5.95 -8.04 6.68
C LYS A 54 -4.75 -7.19 6.28
N THR A 55 -4.58 -6.92 4.99
CA THR A 55 -3.51 -6.05 4.47
C THR A 55 -3.56 -4.66 5.08
N PHE A 56 -4.71 -3.99 5.06
CA PHE A 56 -4.80 -2.64 5.64
C PHE A 56 -4.56 -2.64 7.15
N LYS A 57 -5.03 -3.67 7.87
CA LYS A 57 -4.71 -3.83 9.29
C LYS A 57 -3.20 -3.96 9.53
N VAL A 58 -2.51 -4.77 8.74
CA VAL A 58 -1.05 -4.94 8.84
C VAL A 58 -0.34 -3.63 8.53
N LEU A 59 -0.63 -3.00 7.38
CA LEU A 59 0.02 -1.76 6.96
C LEU A 59 -0.11 -0.64 8.02
N LYS A 60 -1.30 -0.46 8.58
CA LYS A 60 -1.52 0.54 9.64
C LYS A 60 -0.78 0.27 10.96
N SER A 61 -0.34 -0.96 11.19
CA SER A 61 0.40 -1.34 12.40
C SER A 61 1.92 -1.25 12.27
N LEU A 62 2.45 -1.09 11.04
CA LEU A 62 3.89 -1.08 10.83
C LEU A 62 4.52 0.21 11.36
N PRO A 63 5.63 0.14 12.12
CA PRO A 63 6.47 1.31 12.34
C PRO A 63 7.10 1.71 11.00
N VAL A 64 6.98 2.97 10.62
CA VAL A 64 7.52 3.45 9.35
C VAL A 64 8.21 4.80 9.53
N ASP A 65 9.43 4.86 9.02
CA ASP A 65 10.20 6.08 8.87
C ASP A 65 10.37 6.35 7.37
N PHE A 66 10.85 5.35 6.63
CA PHE A 66 11.04 5.42 5.17
C PHE A 66 9.84 4.82 4.42
N PHE A 67 9.21 5.66 3.59
CA PHE A 67 8.08 5.25 2.76
C PHE A 67 8.51 4.95 1.33
N LEU A 68 8.41 3.66 0.95
CA LEU A 68 8.66 3.16 -0.38
C LEU A 68 7.53 2.23 -0.86
N GLY A 69 7.60 1.81 -2.12
CA GLY A 69 6.69 0.80 -2.65
C GLY A 69 7.11 0.26 -4.00
N ALA A 70 6.40 -0.74 -4.49
CA ALA A 70 6.69 -1.42 -5.75
C ALA A 70 6.66 -0.47 -6.97
N HIS A 71 5.90 0.63 -6.89
CA HIS A 71 5.87 1.66 -7.93
C HIS A 71 6.19 3.03 -7.35
N GLY A 72 7.00 3.81 -8.08
CA GLY A 72 7.44 5.15 -7.67
C GLY A 72 6.29 6.12 -7.37
N ASN A 73 5.15 5.96 -8.03
CA ASN A 73 3.99 6.82 -7.80
C ASN A 73 3.36 6.64 -6.41
N TYR A 74 3.56 5.52 -5.73
CA TYR A 74 2.98 5.29 -4.40
C TYR A 74 3.51 6.32 -3.39
N PHE A 75 4.79 6.65 -3.50
CA PHE A 75 5.51 7.50 -2.55
C PHE A 75 6.02 8.81 -3.17
N GLY A 76 5.58 9.15 -4.39
CA GLY A 76 5.97 10.40 -5.05
C GLY A 76 7.44 10.44 -5.48
N LEU A 77 7.99 9.33 -5.97
CA LEU A 77 9.40 9.15 -6.31
C LEU A 77 10.00 10.33 -7.08
N LYS A 78 9.36 10.77 -8.17
CA LYS A 78 9.90 11.86 -9.00
C LYS A 78 10.11 13.14 -8.20
N ALA A 79 9.08 13.59 -7.47
CA ALA A 79 9.15 14.82 -6.68
C ALA A 79 10.17 14.70 -5.52
N LYS A 80 10.22 13.54 -4.84
CA LYS A 80 11.18 13.30 -3.77
C LYS A 80 12.61 13.22 -4.28
N TYR A 81 12.84 12.58 -5.44
CA TYR A 81 14.15 12.49 -6.05
C TYR A 81 14.69 13.87 -6.44
N GLU A 82 13.86 14.75 -7.00
CA GLU A 82 14.27 16.14 -7.27
C GLU A 82 14.66 16.89 -5.99
N LYS A 83 13.87 16.76 -4.91
CA LYS A 83 14.21 17.34 -3.60
C LYS A 83 15.51 16.77 -3.03
N MET A 84 15.73 15.47 -3.16
CA MET A 84 16.95 14.81 -2.68
C MET A 84 18.20 15.36 -3.37
N LYS A 85 18.15 15.58 -4.69
CA LYS A 85 19.26 16.18 -5.45
C LYS A 85 19.59 17.60 -5.01
N ALA A 86 18.60 18.36 -4.55
CA ALA A 86 18.82 19.71 -4.01
C ALA A 86 19.53 19.71 -2.64
N GLY A 87 19.67 18.54 -1.99
CA GLY A 87 20.25 18.38 -0.67
C GLY A 87 19.26 18.64 0.48
N GLY A 88 19.74 18.53 1.72
CA GLY A 88 18.92 18.69 2.93
C GLY A 88 18.38 17.37 3.49
N PRO A 89 17.29 17.40 4.29
CA PRO A 89 16.71 16.21 4.89
C PRO A 89 16.24 15.20 3.83
N ASN A 90 16.48 13.91 4.08
CA ASN A 90 16.11 12.85 3.15
C ASN A 90 14.58 12.80 2.95
N PRO A 91 14.06 13.12 1.74
CA PRO A 91 12.63 13.29 1.52
C PRO A 91 11.86 11.96 1.48
N PHE A 92 12.56 10.82 1.51
CA PHE A 92 11.94 9.49 1.60
C PHE A 92 11.62 9.10 3.05
N ILE A 93 12.16 9.81 4.05
CA ILE A 93 11.68 9.75 5.43
C ILE A 93 10.34 10.49 5.48
N ASP A 94 9.26 9.74 5.35
CA ASP A 94 7.92 10.30 5.14
C ASP A 94 6.82 9.43 5.79
N PRO A 95 6.75 9.39 7.14
CA PRO A 95 5.70 8.65 7.84
C PRO A 95 4.30 9.20 7.54
N ALA A 96 4.19 10.52 7.33
CA ALA A 96 2.93 11.18 7.02
C ALA A 96 2.41 10.76 5.64
N GLY A 97 3.26 10.74 4.62
CA GLY A 97 2.90 10.28 3.27
C GLY A 97 2.57 8.80 3.23
N TYR A 98 3.26 7.96 4.01
CA TYR A 98 2.86 6.55 4.17
C TYR A 98 1.43 6.43 4.70
N LYS A 99 1.15 7.12 5.81
CA LYS A 99 -0.17 7.08 6.45
C LYS A 99 -1.27 7.56 5.49
N ALA A 100 -1.05 8.70 4.84
CA ALA A 100 -1.98 9.25 3.86
C ALA A 100 -2.23 8.28 2.69
N TYR A 101 -1.17 7.65 2.16
CA TYR A 101 -1.31 6.66 1.09
C TYR A 101 -2.12 5.44 1.56
N VAL A 102 -1.82 4.87 2.72
CA VAL A 102 -2.53 3.69 3.24
C VAL A 102 -4.01 4.01 3.49
N GLU A 103 -4.33 5.16 4.08
CA GLU A 103 -5.71 5.60 4.32
C GLU A 103 -6.49 5.80 3.02
N GLU A 104 -5.87 6.45 2.03
CA GLU A 104 -6.50 6.72 0.74
C GLU A 104 -6.76 5.44 -0.07
N ARG A 105 -5.81 4.49 -0.04
CA ARG A 105 -5.97 3.17 -0.66
C ARG A 105 -7.02 2.31 0.05
N GLU A 106 -7.10 2.36 1.38
CA GLU A 106 -8.13 1.65 2.13
C GLU A 106 -9.53 2.21 1.83
N ALA A 107 -9.69 3.54 1.83
CA ALA A 107 -10.95 4.18 1.49
C ALA A 107 -11.41 3.81 0.07
N THR A 108 -10.47 3.75 -0.89
CA THR A 108 -10.74 3.30 -2.26
C THR A 108 -11.21 1.85 -2.30
N PHE A 109 -10.54 0.95 -1.57
CA PHE A 109 -10.95 -0.45 -1.44
C PHE A 109 -12.34 -0.57 -0.81
N LEU A 110 -12.61 0.10 0.31
CA LEU A 110 -13.90 0.04 1.00
C LEU A 110 -15.04 0.51 0.11
N LYS A 111 -14.85 1.62 -0.61
CA LYS A 111 -15.83 2.13 -1.57
C LYS A 111 -16.16 1.12 -2.65
N GLU A 112 -15.14 0.49 -3.23
CA GLU A 112 -15.35 -0.52 -4.29
C GLU A 112 -15.97 -1.81 -3.73
N TRP A 113 -15.54 -2.23 -2.53
CA TRP A 113 -16.10 -3.40 -1.86
C TRP A 113 -17.59 -3.23 -1.56
N ASP A 114 -18.00 -2.07 -1.04
CA ASP A 114 -19.41 -1.79 -0.77
C ASP A 114 -20.24 -1.67 -2.05
N ARG A 115 -19.66 -1.17 -3.15
CA ARG A 115 -20.30 -1.20 -4.48
C ARG A 115 -20.55 -2.64 -4.94
N GLN A 116 -19.57 -3.52 -4.79
CA GLN A 116 -19.68 -4.92 -5.18
C GLN A 116 -20.53 -5.77 -4.23
N LYS A 117 -20.64 -5.45 -2.94
CA LYS A 117 -21.62 -6.10 -2.03
C LYS A 117 -23.04 -5.94 -2.54
N LYS A 118 -23.36 -4.80 -3.17
CA LYS A 118 -24.65 -4.54 -3.81
C LYS A 118 -24.77 -5.17 -5.20
N ASN A 119 -23.65 -5.52 -5.84
CA ASN A 119 -23.58 -6.11 -7.17
C ASN A 119 -22.53 -7.24 -7.24
N PRO A 120 -22.75 -8.38 -6.57
CA PRO A 120 -21.75 -9.46 -6.51
C PRO A 120 -21.36 -9.96 -7.90
N GLY A 121 -20.08 -10.27 -8.08
CA GLY A 121 -19.52 -10.71 -9.36
C GLY A 121 -19.21 -9.59 -10.35
N SER A 122 -19.59 -8.34 -10.06
CA SER A 122 -19.22 -7.21 -10.93
C SER A 122 -17.73 -6.87 -10.81
N PRO A 123 -17.01 -6.64 -11.92
CA PRO A 123 -15.61 -6.24 -11.87
C PRO A 123 -15.47 -4.79 -11.41
N ALA A 124 -14.35 -4.48 -10.74
CA ALA A 124 -13.95 -3.10 -10.48
C ALA A 124 -13.79 -2.32 -11.80
N PRO A 125 -14.27 -1.07 -11.86
CA PRO A 125 -14.33 -0.27 -13.09
C PRO A 125 -12.95 0.13 -13.63
#